data_AF-A0A142X8H7-F1
#
_entry.id   AF-A0A142X8H7-F1
#
_cell.length_a   1.000
_cell.length_b   1.000
_cell.length_c   1.000
_cell.angle_alpha   90.00
_cell.angle_beta   90.00
_cell.angle_gamma   90.00
#
_symmetry.space_group_name_H-M   'P 1'
#
loop_
_entity.id
_entity.type
_entity.pdbx_description
1 polymer ?
#
loop_
_entity_poly.entity_id
_entity_poly.type
_entity_poly.pdbx_seq_one_letter_code
_entity_poly.pdbx_strand_id
1 'polypeptide(L)'
;MIYGLILAAVLVLVGSAMIARQRKALRALADEPFLPDEDRAYRRGQARRRVATSGLLVLLGVLIANYYVSGMDARMDAIPERKVGGAPDTEPDPRTDEDRQFTRIVGFYWIGVMGLVFVAVCLATVDFWATRKYWMARYKELKADHEVKLQRDLAVYRQQKLNARAPGLKPPSVADDTSIDEPPV
;
A
#
# COMPACT_ATOMS: atom_id res chain seq x y z
N MET A 1 -20.64 -19.56 -11.08
CA MET A 1 -20.03 -18.91 -12.26
C MET A 1 -20.06 -17.37 -12.24
N ILE A 2 -21.22 -16.69 -12.31
CA ILE A 2 -21.29 -15.21 -12.47
C ILE A 2 -20.54 -14.44 -11.35
N TYR A 3 -20.75 -14.82 -10.09
CA TYR A 3 -20.12 -14.14 -8.95
C TYR A 3 -18.58 -14.20 -8.98
N GLY A 4 -18.00 -15.32 -9.42
CA GLY A 4 -16.55 -15.49 -9.52
C GLY A 4 -15.93 -14.57 -10.58
N LEU A 5 -16.59 -14.41 -11.72
CA LEU A 5 -16.17 -13.48 -12.77
C LEU A 5 -16.29 -12.02 -12.33
N ILE A 6 -17.37 -11.65 -11.62
CA ILE A 6 -17.52 -10.31 -11.05
C ILE A 6 -16.38 -10.01 -10.07
N LEU A 7 -16.10 -10.93 -9.16
CA LEU A 7 -15.01 -10.79 -8.19
C LEU A 7 -13.66 -10.61 -8.91
N ALA A 8 -13.36 -11.46 -9.90
CA ALA A 8 -12.14 -11.36 -10.69
C ALA A 8 -12.02 -10.02 -11.42
N ALA A 9 -13.11 -9.56 -12.05
CA ALA A 9 -13.14 -8.26 -12.72
C ALA A 9 -12.89 -7.10 -11.76
N VAL A 10 -13.51 -7.12 -10.57
CA VAL A 10 -13.28 -6.12 -9.52
C VAL A 10 -11.81 -6.12 -9.07
N LEU A 11 -11.21 -7.30 -8.82
CA LEU A 11 -9.80 -7.40 -8.45
C LEU A 11 -8.88 -6.79 -9.52
N VAL A 12 -9.11 -7.10 -10.79
CA VAL A 12 -8.30 -6.59 -11.90
C VAL A 12 -8.47 -5.08 -12.05
N LEU A 13 -9.70 -4.55 -11.95
CA LEU A 13 -9.97 -3.12 -12.04
C LEU A 13 -9.33 -2.33 -10.90
N VAL A 14 -9.53 -2.79 -9.66
CA VAL A 14 -8.96 -2.13 -8.47
C VAL A 14 -7.43 -2.18 -8.51
N GLY A 15 -6.85 -3.34 -8.82
CA GLY A 15 -5.41 -3.51 -8.93
C GLY A 15 -4.80 -2.60 -10.00
N SER A 16 -5.40 -2.57 -11.19
CA SER A 16 -4.99 -1.71 -12.31
C SER A 16 -5.08 -0.22 -11.97
N ALA A 17 -6.19 0.19 -11.35
CA ALA A 17 -6.40 1.58 -10.92
C ALA A 17 -5.37 2.00 -9.86
N MET A 18 -5.04 1.12 -8.90
CA MET A 18 -4.00 1.38 -7.90
C MET A 18 -2.62 1.52 -8.53
N ILE A 19 -2.25 0.65 -9.48
CA ILE A 19 -0.98 0.75 -10.22
C ILE A 19 -0.89 2.10 -10.95
N ALA A 20 -1.97 2.52 -11.63
CA ALA A 20 -2.01 3.80 -12.34
C ALA A 20 -1.83 4.99 -11.39
N ARG A 21 -2.51 5.00 -10.24
CA ARG A 21 -2.38 6.05 -9.22
C ARG A 21 -0.96 6.11 -8.64
N GLN A 22 -0.34 4.97 -8.37
CA GLN A 22 1.02 4.92 -7.82
C GLN A 22 2.08 5.34 -8.84
N ARG A 23 1.90 4.99 -10.12
CA ARG A 23 2.75 5.51 -11.19
C ARG A 23 2.66 7.02 -11.32
N LYS A 24 1.46 7.60 -11.19
CA LYS A 24 1.28 9.06 -11.14
C LYS A 24 1.98 9.68 -9.93
N ALA A 25 1.83 9.08 -8.74
CA ALA A 25 2.51 9.55 -7.54
C ALA A 25 4.05 9.50 -7.67
N LEU A 26 4.59 8.44 -8.28
CA LEU A 26 6.02 8.32 -8.55
C LEU A 26 6.53 9.37 -9.54
N ARG A 27 5.72 9.74 -10.54
CA ARG A 27 6.06 10.83 -11.47
C ARG A 27 6.05 12.18 -10.75
N ALA A 28 5.01 12.47 -9.96
CA ALA A 28 4.95 13.70 -9.17
C ALA A 28 6.13 13.83 -8.18
N LEU A 29 6.59 12.71 -7.61
CA LEU A 29 7.78 12.67 -6.74
C LEU A 29 9.09 12.97 -7.46
N ALA A 30 9.15 12.75 -8.77
CA ALA A 30 10.32 13.12 -9.57
C ALA A 30 10.42 14.63 -9.77
N ASP A 31 9.30 15.35 -9.65
CA ASP A 31 9.19 16.79 -9.91
C ASP A 31 9.45 17.66 -8.66
N GLU A 32 9.64 17.07 -7.47
CA GLU A 32 9.94 17.79 -6.22
C GLU A 32 11.44 17.73 -5.86
N PRO A 33 12.27 18.70 -6.30
CA PRO A 33 13.73 18.66 -6.10
C PRO A 33 14.16 18.83 -4.64
N PHE A 34 13.36 19.50 -3.81
CA PHE A 34 13.71 19.89 -2.44
C PHE A 34 13.38 18.84 -1.37
N LEU A 35 12.98 17.62 -1.76
CA LEU A 35 12.73 16.56 -0.77
C LEU A 35 14.05 15.99 -0.23
N PRO A 36 14.25 15.90 1.10
CA PRO A 36 15.40 15.23 1.70
C PRO A 36 15.60 13.82 1.14
N ASP A 37 16.85 13.41 0.94
CA ASP A 37 17.18 12.15 0.28
C ASP A 37 16.63 10.92 1.03
N GLU A 38 16.56 10.98 2.36
CA GLU A 38 16.00 9.92 3.20
C GLU A 38 14.50 9.71 2.94
N ASP A 39 13.73 10.80 2.88
CA ASP A 39 12.30 10.76 2.59
C ASP A 39 12.05 10.25 1.16
N ARG A 40 12.94 10.59 0.23
CA ARG A 40 12.87 10.13 -1.17
C ARG A 40 13.09 8.62 -1.28
N ALA A 41 14.11 8.09 -0.61
CA ALA A 41 14.38 6.65 -0.56
C ALA A 41 13.21 5.88 0.07
N TYR A 42 12.64 6.41 1.16
CA TYR A 42 11.49 5.83 1.82
C TYR A 42 10.25 5.79 0.91
N ARG A 43 9.88 6.93 0.29
CA ARG A 43 8.72 7.02 -0.61
C ARG A 43 8.85 6.11 -1.83
N ARG A 44 10.04 5.97 -2.42
CA ARG A 44 10.30 5.02 -3.51
C ARG A 44 10.11 3.57 -3.05
N GLY A 45 10.62 3.21 -1.89
CA GLY A 45 10.44 1.87 -1.31
C GLY A 45 8.97 1.53 -1.07
N GLN A 46 8.21 2.48 -0.51
CA GLN A 46 6.77 2.33 -0.28
C GLN A 46 6.00 2.17 -1.59
N ALA A 47 6.27 3.03 -2.59
CA ALA A 47 5.61 2.93 -3.88
C ALA A 47 5.91 1.60 -4.58
N ARG A 48 7.16 1.11 -4.55
CA ARG A 48 7.53 -0.20 -5.12
C ARG A 48 6.76 -1.35 -4.47
N ARG A 49 6.67 -1.38 -3.13
CA ARG A 49 5.91 -2.40 -2.40
C ARG A 49 4.43 -2.39 -2.78
N ARG A 50 3.82 -1.20 -2.83
CA ARG A 50 2.42 -1.06 -3.21
C ARG A 50 2.16 -1.48 -4.67
N VAL A 51 3.10 -1.22 -5.59
CA VAL A 51 2.98 -1.65 -7.00
C VAL A 51 3.06 -3.18 -7.07
N ALA A 52 3.95 -3.79 -6.30
CA ALA A 52 4.08 -5.25 -6.23
C ALA A 52 2.77 -5.90 -5.71
N THR A 53 2.20 -5.39 -4.61
CA THR A 53 0.93 -5.91 -4.08
C THR A 53 -0.22 -5.73 -5.06
N SER A 54 -0.35 -4.55 -5.68
CA SER A 54 -1.40 -4.34 -6.69
C SER A 54 -1.20 -5.21 -7.94
N GLY A 55 0.05 -5.46 -8.34
CA GLY A 55 0.37 -6.40 -9.42
C GLY A 55 -0.03 -7.84 -9.09
N LEU A 56 0.22 -8.30 -7.85
CA LEU A 56 -0.23 -9.61 -7.39
C LEU A 56 -1.76 -9.72 -7.39
N LEU A 57 -2.48 -8.67 -7.00
CA LEU A 57 -3.95 -8.66 -7.05
C LEU A 57 -4.49 -8.76 -8.48
N VAL A 58 -3.89 -8.03 -9.44
CA VAL A 58 -4.25 -8.16 -10.85
C VAL A 58 -3.98 -9.58 -11.35
N LEU A 59 -2.82 -10.13 -11.01
CA LEU A 59 -2.45 -11.49 -11.39
C LEU A 59 -3.42 -12.53 -10.82
N LEU A 60 -3.80 -12.44 -9.54
CA LEU A 60 -4.83 -13.28 -8.93
C LEU A 60 -6.17 -13.16 -9.65
N GLY A 61 -6.60 -11.93 -9.95
CA GLY A 61 -7.84 -11.69 -10.68
C GLY A 61 -7.82 -12.32 -12.07
N VAL A 62 -6.72 -12.20 -12.81
CA VAL A 62 -6.54 -12.83 -14.14
C VAL A 62 -6.56 -14.35 -14.03
N LEU A 63 -5.89 -14.94 -13.04
CA LEU A 63 -5.94 -16.38 -12.81
C LEU A 63 -7.39 -16.81 -12.56
N ILE A 64 -8.08 -16.21 -11.58
CA ILE A 64 -9.46 -16.57 -11.26
C ILE A 64 -10.38 -16.43 -12.49
N ALA A 65 -10.25 -15.34 -13.26
CA ALA A 65 -10.99 -15.17 -14.50
C ALA A 65 -10.71 -16.30 -15.51
N ASN A 66 -9.44 -16.64 -15.72
CA ASN A 66 -9.02 -17.71 -16.62
C ASN A 66 -9.59 -19.08 -16.21
N TYR A 67 -9.66 -19.36 -14.90
CA TYR A 67 -10.27 -20.58 -14.37
C TYR A 67 -11.76 -20.70 -14.75
N TYR A 68 -12.53 -19.62 -14.64
CA TYR A 68 -13.94 -19.62 -15.01
C TYR A 68 -14.18 -19.61 -16.52
N VAL A 69 -13.41 -18.81 -17.27
CA VAL A 69 -13.55 -18.71 -18.74
C VAL A 69 -13.17 -20.02 -19.45
N SER A 70 -12.20 -20.77 -18.91
CA SER A 70 -11.79 -22.06 -19.46
C SER A 70 -12.80 -23.20 -19.21
N GLY A 71 -13.85 -22.97 -18.40
CA GLY A 71 -14.84 -24.00 -18.08
C GLY A 71 -14.32 -25.12 -17.16
N MET A 72 -13.17 -24.92 -16.50
CA MET A 72 -12.61 -25.89 -15.55
C MET A 72 -13.58 -26.20 -14.40
N ASP A 73 -14.37 -25.20 -13.99
CA ASP A 73 -15.43 -25.31 -12.98
C ASP A 73 -16.48 -26.35 -13.37
N ALA A 74 -17.08 -26.20 -14.56
CA ALA A 74 -18.09 -27.12 -15.08
C ALA A 74 -17.52 -28.54 -15.28
N ARG A 75 -16.26 -28.65 -15.69
CA ARG A 75 -15.60 -29.95 -15.83
C ARG A 75 -15.37 -30.64 -14.48
N MET A 76 -15.01 -29.88 -13.43
CA MET A 76 -14.85 -30.41 -12.07
C MET A 76 -16.16 -30.92 -11.48
N ASP A 77 -17.26 -30.17 -11.66
CA ASP A 77 -18.59 -30.53 -11.15
C ASP A 77 -19.15 -31.79 -11.81
N ALA A 78 -18.78 -32.06 -13.06
CA ALA A 78 -19.23 -33.25 -13.80
C ALA A 78 -18.50 -34.56 -13.43
N ILE A 79 -17.41 -34.51 -12.67
CA ILE A 79 -16.62 -35.72 -12.31
C ILE A 79 -17.37 -36.59 -11.28
N PRO A 80 -17.90 -36.05 -10.16
CA PRO A 80 -18.68 -36.84 -9.20
C PRO A 80 -19.91 -37.49 -9.81
N GLU A 81 -20.65 -36.76 -10.67
CA GLU A 81 -21.87 -37.26 -11.31
C GLU A 81 -21.60 -38.50 -12.18
N ARG A 82 -20.47 -38.50 -12.89
CA ARG A 82 -20.03 -39.66 -13.70
C ARG A 82 -19.69 -40.88 -12.85
N LYS A 83 -19.14 -40.66 -11.65
CA LYS A 83 -18.77 -41.75 -10.73
C LYS A 83 -19.99 -42.42 -10.09
N VAL A 84 -21.10 -41.69 -9.92
CA VAL A 84 -22.34 -42.22 -9.33
C VAL A 84 -23.17 -43.03 -10.34
N GLY A 85 -23.08 -42.72 -11.64
CA GLY A 85 -23.82 -43.40 -12.70
C GLY A 85 -23.15 -44.64 -13.31
N GLY A 86 -21.91 -44.96 -12.91
CA GLY A 86 -21.14 -46.08 -13.46
C GLY A 86 -21.61 -47.43 -12.91
N ALA A 87 -21.73 -48.42 -13.80
CA ALA A 87 -21.92 -49.83 -13.45
C ALA A 87 -20.86 -50.29 -12.43
N PRO A 88 -21.16 -51.29 -11.57
CA PRO A 88 -20.22 -51.80 -10.56
C PRO A 88 -18.84 -52.06 -11.17
N ASP A 89 -17.78 -51.82 -10.37
CA ASP A 89 -16.32 -51.70 -10.66
C ASP A 89 -15.64 -52.82 -11.50
N THR A 90 -16.38 -53.60 -12.26
CA THR A 90 -15.90 -54.77 -13.01
C THR A 90 -15.09 -54.45 -14.27
N GLU A 91 -15.16 -53.25 -14.84
CA GLU A 91 -14.27 -52.85 -15.94
C GLU A 91 -13.67 -51.43 -15.74
N PRO A 92 -12.33 -51.27 -15.86
CA PRO A 92 -11.69 -49.97 -15.73
C PRO A 92 -12.10 -49.03 -16.87
N ASP A 93 -12.85 -47.97 -16.54
CA ASP A 93 -13.20 -46.91 -17.50
C ASP A 93 -11.93 -46.13 -17.89
N PRO A 94 -11.51 -46.14 -19.17
CA PRO A 94 -10.34 -45.40 -19.65
C PRO A 94 -10.44 -43.89 -19.42
N ARG A 95 -11.64 -43.34 -19.20
CA ARG A 95 -11.84 -41.92 -18.86
C ARG A 95 -11.36 -41.56 -17.45
N THR A 96 -11.19 -42.55 -16.58
CA THR A 96 -10.72 -42.36 -15.20
C THR A 96 -9.32 -41.75 -15.16
N ASP A 97 -8.44 -42.13 -16.10
CA ASP A 97 -7.07 -41.61 -16.15
C ASP A 97 -7.02 -40.15 -16.60
N GLU A 98 -7.87 -39.75 -17.56
CA GLU A 98 -8.02 -38.36 -17.99
C GLU A 98 -8.54 -37.46 -16.87
N ASP A 99 -9.55 -37.92 -16.11
CA ASP A 99 -10.11 -37.17 -15.00
C ASP A 99 -9.10 -37.04 -13.84
N ARG A 100 -8.29 -38.07 -13.60
CA ARG A 100 -7.18 -38.00 -12.62
C ARG A 100 -6.11 -37.00 -13.04
N GLN A 101 -5.71 -36.99 -14.32
CA GLN A 101 -4.75 -36.02 -14.83
C GLN A 101 -5.29 -34.59 -14.74
N PHE A 102 -6.54 -34.38 -15.13
CA PHE A 102 -7.22 -33.09 -15.02
C PHE A 102 -7.27 -32.60 -13.56
N THR A 103 -7.69 -33.47 -12.63
CA THR A 103 -7.74 -33.15 -11.19
C THR A 103 -6.37 -32.74 -10.65
N ARG A 104 -5.30 -33.41 -11.11
CA ARG A 104 -3.92 -33.05 -10.73
C ARG A 104 -3.53 -31.67 -11.26
N ILE A 105 -3.89 -31.33 -12.49
CA ILE A 105 -3.62 -30.00 -13.09
C ILE A 105 -4.38 -28.92 -12.32
N VAL A 106 -5.68 -29.12 -12.06
CA VAL A 106 -6.51 -28.21 -11.26
C VAL A 106 -5.93 -28.04 -9.85
N GLY A 107 -5.47 -29.13 -9.24
CA GLY A 107 -4.81 -29.11 -7.93
C GLY A 107 -3.54 -28.25 -7.93
N PHE A 108 -2.62 -28.46 -8.87
CA PHE A 108 -1.41 -27.63 -9.00
C PHE A 108 -1.73 -26.16 -9.29
N TYR A 109 -2.75 -25.91 -10.10
CA TYR A 109 -3.23 -24.58 -10.39
C TYR A 109 -3.67 -23.85 -9.11
N TRP A 110 -4.50 -24.48 -8.27
CA TRP A 110 -4.95 -23.90 -7.01
C TRP A 110 -3.83 -23.78 -5.96
N ILE A 111 -2.88 -24.71 -5.93
CA ILE A 111 -1.66 -24.56 -5.11
C ILE A 111 -0.91 -23.29 -5.52
N GLY A 112 -0.78 -23.03 -6.82
CA GLY A 112 -0.19 -21.80 -7.34
C GLY A 112 -0.94 -20.54 -6.88
N VAL A 113 -2.28 -20.54 -6.99
CA VAL A 113 -3.13 -19.43 -6.51
C VAL A 113 -2.94 -19.20 -5.02
N MET A 114 -2.99 -20.26 -4.20
CA MET A 114 -2.81 -20.16 -2.74
C MET A 114 -1.41 -19.67 -2.35
N GLY A 115 -0.37 -20.15 -3.05
CA GLY A 115 0.99 -19.64 -2.88
C GLY A 115 1.09 -18.14 -3.19
N LEU A 116 0.40 -17.67 -4.22
CA LEU A 116 0.39 -16.27 -4.61
C LEU A 116 -0.37 -15.37 -3.61
N VAL A 117 -1.49 -15.87 -3.07
CA VAL A 117 -2.20 -15.22 -1.95
C VAL A 117 -1.31 -15.14 -0.71
N PHE A 118 -0.61 -16.23 -0.37
CA PHE A 118 0.33 -16.24 0.76
C PHE A 118 1.42 -15.18 0.60
N VAL A 119 2.04 -15.09 -0.57
CA VAL A 119 3.04 -14.04 -0.88
C VAL A 119 2.44 -12.63 -0.72
N ALA A 120 1.21 -12.41 -1.19
CA ALA A 120 0.54 -11.12 -1.04
C ALA A 120 0.31 -10.74 0.43
N VAL A 121 -0.06 -11.71 1.29
CA VAL A 121 -0.23 -11.49 2.74
C VAL A 121 1.11 -11.19 3.42
N CYS A 122 2.18 -11.92 3.07
CA CYS A 122 3.52 -11.63 3.58
C CYS A 122 3.96 -10.20 3.21
N LEU A 123 3.79 -9.79 1.95
CA LEU A 123 4.11 -8.43 1.52
C LEU A 123 3.28 -7.37 2.24
N ALA A 124 1.98 -7.61 2.44
CA ALA A 124 1.12 -6.72 3.20
C ALA A 124 1.59 -6.57 4.66
N THR A 125 2.06 -7.65 5.26
CA THR A 125 2.57 -7.67 6.65
C THR A 125 3.86 -6.86 6.77
N VAL A 126 4.81 -7.08 5.84
CA VAL A 126 6.06 -6.33 5.76
C VAL A 126 5.79 -4.83 5.52
N ASP A 127 4.83 -4.50 4.65
CA ASP A 127 4.46 -3.11 4.39
C ASP A 127 3.83 -2.43 5.61
N PHE A 128 2.99 -3.15 6.36
CA PHE A 128 2.43 -2.66 7.62
C PHE A 128 3.52 -2.35 8.65
N TRP A 129 4.49 -3.26 8.81
CA TRP A 129 5.62 -3.05 9.73
C TRP A 129 6.51 -1.88 9.30
N ALA A 130 6.82 -1.77 8.01
CA ALA A 130 7.61 -0.66 7.49
C ALA A 130 6.90 0.69 7.66
N THR A 131 5.59 0.72 7.45
CA THR A 131 4.76 1.92 7.65
C THR A 131 4.71 2.31 9.13
N ARG A 132 4.53 1.34 10.02
CA ARG A 132 4.54 1.56 11.48
C ARG A 132 5.87 2.10 11.97
N LYS A 133 6.99 1.51 11.55
CA LYS A 133 8.33 1.94 11.96
C LYS A 133 8.59 3.39 11.56
N TYR A 134 8.26 3.75 10.33
CA TYR A 134 8.43 5.12 9.82
C TYR A 134 7.54 6.12 10.57
N TRP A 135 6.27 5.79 10.78
CA TRP A 135 5.34 6.65 11.53
C TRP A 135 5.84 6.95 12.95
N MET A 136 6.41 5.96 13.63
CA MET A 136 6.95 6.17 14.98
C MET A 136 8.20 7.07 14.98
N ALA A 137 9.04 7.01 13.95
CA ALA A 137 10.19 7.90 13.82
C ALA A 137 9.72 9.36 13.59
N ARG A 138 8.85 9.58 12.60
CA ARG A 138 8.30 10.91 12.33
C ARG A 138 7.46 11.48 13.47
N TYR A 139 6.72 10.64 14.19
CA TYR A 139 5.96 11.07 15.35
C TYR A 139 6.86 11.62 16.47
N LYS A 140 8.04 11.02 16.67
CA LYS A 140 9.02 11.51 17.66
C LYS A 140 9.58 12.88 17.28
N GLU A 141 9.93 13.07 16.02
CA GLU A 141 10.41 14.36 15.51
C GLU A 141 9.34 15.45 15.63
N LEU A 142 8.11 15.15 15.20
CA LEU A 142 7.00 16.09 15.28
C LEU A 142 6.69 16.50 16.73
N LYS A 143 6.81 15.55 17.66
CA LYS A 143 6.65 15.82 19.09
C LYS A 143 7.77 16.72 19.62
N ALA A 144 9.03 16.46 19.24
CA ALA A 144 10.15 17.30 19.63
C ALA A 144 9.98 18.75 19.11
N ASP A 145 9.57 18.91 17.86
CA ASP A 145 9.29 20.24 17.28
C ASP A 145 8.16 20.96 18.00
N HIS A 146 7.10 20.24 18.37
CA HIS A 146 6.00 20.81 19.18
C HIS A 146 6.46 21.22 20.57
N GLU A 147 7.30 20.42 21.24
CA GLU A 147 7.85 20.76 22.55
C GLU A 147 8.73 22.02 22.46
N VAL A 148 9.56 22.17 21.43
CA VAL A 148 10.37 23.37 21.19
C VAL A 148 9.49 24.61 20.94
N LYS A 149 8.44 24.48 20.12
CA LYS A 149 7.49 25.58 19.88
C LYS A 149 6.78 26.00 21.17
N LEU A 150 6.27 25.02 21.94
CA LEU A 150 5.62 25.29 23.22
C LEU A 150 6.58 25.97 24.21
N GLN A 151 7.84 25.56 24.28
CA GLN A 151 8.84 26.20 25.13
C GLN A 151 9.12 27.64 24.70
N ARG A 152 9.22 27.90 23.39
CA ARG A 152 9.39 29.25 22.85
C ARG A 152 8.20 30.14 23.19
N ASP A 153 6.98 29.66 22.99
CA ASP A 153 5.76 30.41 23.28
C ASP A 153 5.61 30.69 24.78
N LEU A 154 5.98 29.72 25.64
CA LEU A 154 6.03 29.92 27.09
C LEU A 154 7.06 30.97 27.50
N ALA A 155 8.24 31.01 26.85
CA ALA A 155 9.26 32.02 27.12
C ALA A 155 8.79 33.42 26.73
N VAL A 156 8.19 33.57 25.53
CA VAL A 156 7.59 34.83 25.06
C VAL A 156 6.49 35.29 26.01
N TYR A 157 5.60 34.38 26.43
CA TYR A 157 4.53 34.70 27.36
C TYR A 157 5.05 35.15 28.74
N ARG A 158 6.10 34.51 29.25
CA ARG A 158 6.76 34.94 30.51
C ARG A 158 7.36 36.35 30.37
N GLN A 159 8.00 36.65 29.25
CA GLN A 159 8.58 37.97 28.98
C GLN A 159 7.50 39.05 28.89
N GLN A 160 6.40 38.79 28.18
CA GLN A 160 5.25 39.70 28.11
C GLN A 160 4.65 39.97 29.50
N LYS A 161 4.51 38.92 30.32
CA LYS A 161 3.99 39.05 31.69
C LYS A 161 4.92 39.87 32.60
N LEU A 162 6.24 39.76 32.44
CA LEU A 162 7.21 40.58 33.17
C LEU A 162 7.13 42.05 32.74
N ASN A 163 7.04 42.33 31.45
CA ASN A 163 6.88 43.69 30.92
C ASN A 163 5.58 44.35 31.41
N ALA A 164 4.46 43.62 31.43
CA ALA A 164 3.18 44.12 31.94
C ALA A 164 3.20 44.47 33.43
N ARG A 165 4.10 43.85 34.21
CA ARG A 165 4.28 44.10 35.65
C ARG A 165 5.21 45.27 35.98
N ALA A 166 5.85 45.88 34.99
CA ALA A 166 6.68 47.07 35.16
C ALA A 166 6.01 48.28 34.48
N PRO A 167 4.94 48.85 35.08
CA PRO A 167 4.20 49.95 34.47
C PRO A 167 5.08 51.21 34.57
N GLY A 168 5.56 51.71 33.43
CA GLY A 168 6.36 52.94 33.37
C GLY A 168 7.57 52.89 32.43
N LEU A 169 8.01 51.71 31.99
CA LEU A 169 8.99 51.60 30.91
C LEU A 169 8.29 51.89 29.57
N LYS A 170 8.64 53.03 28.96
CA LYS A 170 8.19 53.42 27.62
C LYS A 170 8.50 52.26 26.66
N PRO A 171 7.52 51.73 25.89
CA PRO A 171 7.80 50.65 24.95
C PRO A 171 8.91 51.12 24.00
N PRO A 172 9.84 50.24 23.60
CA PRO A 172 10.88 50.60 22.65
C PRO A 172 10.18 51.10 21.39
N SER A 173 10.23 52.41 21.16
CA SER A 173 9.69 53.01 19.94
C SER A 173 10.57 52.52 18.80
N VAL A 174 9.97 51.87 17.81
CA VAL A 174 10.58 51.37 16.56
C VAL A 174 11.24 52.49 15.72
N ALA A 175 11.32 53.71 16.25
CA ALA A 175 11.73 54.91 15.53
C ALA A 175 13.25 55.18 15.54
N ASP A 176 14.07 54.43 16.28
CA ASP A 176 15.48 54.79 16.51
C ASP A 176 16.53 53.88 15.82
N ASP A 177 16.13 53.10 14.81
CA ASP A 177 17.02 52.15 14.11
C ASP A 177 17.07 52.36 12.58
N THR A 178 16.99 53.62 12.12
CA THR A 178 17.17 53.99 10.70
C THR A 178 18.56 54.54 10.38
N SER A 179 19.57 54.29 11.21
CA SER A 179 20.96 54.73 10.97
C SER A 179 21.92 53.60 10.60
N ILE A 180 21.44 52.56 9.91
CA ILE A 180 22.35 51.60 9.27
C ILE A 180 22.85 52.23 7.97
N ASP A 181 24.09 52.69 8.03
CA ASP A 181 24.99 53.02 6.93
C ASP A 181 24.77 52.12 5.70
N GLU A 182 24.36 52.73 4.59
CA GLU A 182 24.50 52.13 3.26
C GLU A 182 26.01 51.96 2.96
N PRO A 183 26.49 50.76 2.59
CA PRO A 183 27.87 50.61 2.13
C PRO A 183 28.06 51.29 0.77
N PRO A 184 29.18 52.00 0.54
CA PRO A 184 29.44 52.69 -0.72
C PRO A 184 29.65 51.71 -1.88
N VAL A 185 29.14 52.13 -3.04
CA VAL A 185 29.08 51.43 -4.34
C VAL A 185 30.46 51.17 -4.95
#